data_AF-X1UW81-F1
#
_entry.id   AF-X1UW81-F1
#
_cell.length_a   1.000
_cell.length_b   1.000
_cell.length_c   1.000
_cell.angle_alpha   90.00
_cell.angle_beta   90.00
_cell.angle_gamma   90.00
#
_symmetry.space_group_name_H-M   'P 1'
#
loop_
_entity.id
_entity.type
_entity.pdbx_description
1 polymer ?
#
loop_
_entity_poly.entity_id
_entity_poly.type
_entity_poly.pdbx_seq_one_letter_code
_entity_poly.pdbx_strand_id
1 'polypeptide(L)' 'MNGRDYTIKLNSLELGVLTGVIMQLDERKQQALKPVWEQLIAFKKQFEQEAGVKKEILPGGMLKMTDKDGTVIIR' A
#
# COMPACT_ATOMS: atom_id res chain seq x y z
N MET A 1 18.73 16.58 14.84
CA MET A 1 18.85 15.71 13.64
C MET A 1 18.70 16.61 12.42
N ASN A 2 19.75 16.80 11.62
CA ASN A 2 19.64 17.49 10.33
C ASN A 2 19.17 16.48 9.28
N GLY A 3 17.88 16.14 9.30
CA GLY A 3 17.27 15.35 8.24
C GLY A 3 17.13 16.22 6.99
N ARG A 4 17.68 15.79 5.86
CA ARG A 4 17.31 16.36 4.55
C ARG A 4 16.02 15.66 4.13
N ASP A 5 14.95 16.43 3.99
CA ASP A 5 13.70 15.91 3.45
C ASP A 5 13.84 15.72 1.94
N TYR A 6 13.50 14.53 1.46
CA TYR A 6 13.47 14.22 0.03
C TYR A 6 12.04 13.86 -0.37
N THR A 7 11.47 14.64 -1.27
CA THR A 7 10.16 14.33 -1.86
C THR A 7 10.36 13.52 -3.13
N ILE A 8 9.72 12.36 -3.19
CA ILE A 8 9.63 11.52 -4.39
C ILE A 8 8.19 11.54 -4.90
N LYS A 9 8.01 11.64 -6.22
CA LYS A 9 6.71 11.49 -6.87
C LYS A 9 6.62 10.06 -7.39
N LEU A 10 5.50 9.40 -7.10
CA LEU A 10 5.25 8.02 -7.51
C LEU A 10 3.87 7.96 -8.18
N ASN A 11 3.77 7.20 -9.27
CA ASN A 11 2.48 6.73 -9.77
C ASN A 11 2.05 5.44 -9.06
N SER A 12 0.82 4.96 -9.34
CA SER A 12 0.25 3.79 -8.66
C SER A 12 1.06 2.50 -8.89
N LEU A 13 1.68 2.34 -10.07
CA LEU A 13 2.53 1.17 -10.38
C LEU A 13 3.83 1.24 -9.58
N GLU A 14 4.53 2.37 -9.61
CA GLU A 14 5.80 2.57 -8.90
C GLU A 14 5.62 2.41 -7.39
N LEU A 15 4.51 2.90 -6.84
CA LEU A 15 4.14 2.69 -5.44
C LEU A 15 4.00 1.20 -5.12
N GLY A 16 3.29 0.45 -5.97
CA GLY A 16 3.10 -0.99 -5.82
C GLY A 16 4.43 -1.76 -5.88
N VAL A 17 5.30 -1.42 -6.83
CA VAL A 17 6.63 -2.01 -6.96
C VAL A 17 7.48 -1.74 -5.72
N LEU A 18 7.56 -0.48 -5.27
CA LEU A 18 8.38 -0.13 -4.11
C LEU A 18 7.89 -0.83 -2.84
N THR A 19 6.57 -0.93 -2.67
CA THR A 19 5.96 -1.73 -1.61
C THR A 19 6.42 -3.20 -1.75
N GLY A 20 6.25 -3.82 -2.91
CA GLY A 20 6.68 -5.22 -3.12
C GLY A 20 8.17 -5.45 -2.83
N VAL A 21 9.04 -4.52 -3.24
CA VAL A 21 10.48 -4.59 -2.98
C VAL A 21 10.78 -4.56 -1.49
N ILE A 22 10.16 -3.65 -0.73
CA ILE A 22 10.36 -3.58 0.73
C ILE A 22 9.94 -4.90 1.40
N MET A 23 8.85 -5.55 0.98
CA MET A 23 8.41 -6.85 1.53
C MET A 23 9.42 -7.97 1.35
N GLN A 24 10.26 -7.88 0.31
CA GLN A 24 11.26 -8.90 -0.01
C GLN A 24 12.60 -8.69 0.69
N LEU A 25 12.77 -7.55 1.38
CA LEU A 25 14.00 -7.28 2.13
C LEU A 25 14.06 -8.12 3.40
N ASP A 26 15.27 -8.28 3.95
CA ASP A 26 15.45 -8.87 5.28
C ASP A 26 14.80 -8.02 6.38
N GLU A 27 14.48 -8.65 7.51
CA GLU A 27 13.74 -8.03 8.61
C GLU A 27 14.36 -6.71 9.11
N ARG A 28 15.70 -6.66 9.20
CA ARG A 28 16.40 -5.45 9.65
C ARG A 28 16.17 -4.28 8.69
N LYS A 29 16.23 -4.52 7.39
CA LYS A 29 15.96 -3.49 6.37
C LYS A 29 14.48 -3.11 6.32
N GLN A 30 13.58 -4.07 6.49
CA GLN A 30 12.14 -3.77 6.61
C GLN A 30 11.86 -2.84 7.79
N GLN A 31 12.45 -3.12 8.96
CA GLN A 31 12.31 -2.27 10.14
C GLN A 31 12.88 -0.86 9.90
N ALA A 32 14.05 -0.75 9.26
CA ALA A 32 14.65 0.53 8.93
C ALA A 32 13.78 1.38 7.97
N LEU A 33 13.05 0.71 7.07
CA LEU A 33 12.18 1.36 6.09
C LEU A 33 10.70 1.43 6.53
N LYS A 34 10.37 1.02 7.75
CA LYS A 34 9.00 1.05 8.27
C LYS A 34 8.29 2.40 8.09
N PRO A 35 8.93 3.56 8.34
CA PRO A 35 8.28 4.86 8.12
C PRO A 35 7.96 5.15 6.64
N VAL A 36 8.80 4.66 5.73
CA VAL A 36 8.56 4.80 4.27
C VAL A 36 7.43 3.86 3.86
N TRP A 37 7.45 2.63 4.35
CA TRP A 37 6.38 1.66 4.14
C TRP A 37 5.02 2.21 4.57
N GLU A 38 4.93 2.80 5.76
CA GLU A 38 3.68 3.38 6.28
C GLU A 38 3.14 4.49 5.37
N GLN A 39 4.01 5.35 4.83
CA GLN A 39 3.63 6.37 3.84
C GLN A 39 3.10 5.74 2.54
N LEU A 40 3.77 4.71 2.02
CA LEU A 40 3.31 4.00 0.81
C LEU A 40 1.94 3.33 1.02
N ILE A 41 1.70 2.73 2.19
CA ILE A 41 0.40 2.16 2.53
C ILE A 41 -0.69 3.23 2.66
N ALA A 42 -0.36 4.41 3.18
CA ALA A 42 -1.31 5.53 3.25
C ALA A 42 -1.71 6.01 1.85
N PHE A 43 -0.75 6.22 0.96
CA PHE A 43 -1.01 6.57 -0.45
C PHE A 43 -1.81 5.48 -1.18
N LYS A 44 -1.49 4.20 -0.96
CA LYS A 44 -2.27 3.10 -1.52
C LYS A 44 -3.74 3.17 -1.13
N LYS A 45 -4.04 3.40 0.15
CA LYS A 45 -5.42 3.53 0.64
C LYS A 45 -6.13 4.73 0.01
N GLN A 46 -5.42 5.84 -0.14
CA GLN A 46 -5.97 7.02 -0.82
C GLN A 46 -6.33 6.71 -2.27
N PHE A 47 -5.43 6.10 -3.04
CA PHE A 47 -5.71 5.72 -4.42
C PHE A 47 -6.86 4.73 -4.55
N GLU A 48 -6.98 3.78 -3.62
CA GLU A 48 -8.11 2.85 -3.58
C GLU A 48 -9.44 3.57 -3.35
N GLN A 49 -9.47 4.56 -2.45
CA GLN A 49 -10.65 5.39 -2.21
C GLN A 49 -11.01 6.23 -3.44
N GLU A 50 -10.03 6.89 -4.05
CA GLU A 50 -10.21 7.70 -5.26
C GLU A 50 -10.70 6.85 -6.45
N ALA A 51 -10.25 5.60 -6.55
CA ALA A 51 -10.71 4.64 -7.56
C ALA A 51 -12.09 4.02 -7.24
N GLY A 52 -12.70 4.35 -6.09
CA GLY A 52 -13.98 3.81 -5.65
C GLY A 52 -13.92 2.35 -5.15
N VAL A 53 -12.73 1.86 -4.78
CA VAL A 53 -12.55 0.51 -4.25
C VAL A 53 -13.01 0.44 -2.80
N LYS A 54 -13.94 -0.47 -2.52
CA LYS A 54 -14.40 -0.81 -1.16
C LYS A 54 -13.71 -2.07 -0.68
N LYS A 55 -13.31 -2.10 0.59
CA LYS A 55 -12.69 -3.26 1.23
C LYS A 55 -13.46 -3.68 2.47
N GLU A 56 -13.73 -4.97 2.56
CA GLU A 56 -14.44 -5.59 3.67
C GLU A 56 -13.62 -6.79 4.15
N ILE A 57 -13.41 -6.92 5.46
CA ILE A 57 -12.85 -8.13 6.06
C ILE A 57 -14.02 -9.08 6.32
N LEU A 58 -13.97 -10.24 5.68
CA LEU A 58 -14.95 -11.30 5.86
C LEU A 58 -14.57 -12.22 7.04
N PRO A 59 -15.53 -13.02 7.55
CA PRO A 59 -15.23 -14.06 8.52
C PRO A 59 -14.11 -14.99 8.01
N GLY A 60 -13.17 -15.32 8.88
CA GLY A 60 -11.99 -16.13 8.52
C GLY A 60 -10.80 -15.33 7.98
N GLY A 61 -10.87 -13.99 7.97
CA GLY A 61 -9.74 -13.13 7.61
C GLY A 61 -9.57 -12.89 6.11
N MET A 62 -10.51 -13.36 5.29
CA MET A 62 -10.53 -13.07 3.87
C MET A 62 -10.84 -11.60 3.63
N LEU A 63 -10.21 -11.03 2.61
CA LEU A 63 -10.42 -9.67 2.14
C LEU A 63 -11.30 -9.69 0.89
N LYS A 64 -12.46 -9.06 1.00
CA LYS A 64 -13.31 -8.74 -0.15
C LYS A 64 -13.00 -7.33 -0.63
N MET A 65 -12.72 -7.20 -1.91
CA MET A 65 -12.47 -5.93 -2.58
C MET A 65 -13.49 -5.77 -3.70
N THR A 66 -14.22 -4.66 -3.70
CA THR A 66 -15.21 -4.33 -4.74
C THR A 66 -14.77 -3.06 -5.43
N ASP A 67 -14.62 -3.08 -6.75
CA ASP A 67 -14.32 -1.86 -7.51
C ASP A 67 -15.58 -1.03 -7.80
N LYS A 68 -15.40 0.12 -8.44
CA LYS A 68 -16.49 1.03 -8.82
C LYS A 68 -17.48 0.43 -9.83
N ASP A 69 -17.03 -0.55 -10.62
CA ASP A 69 -17.81 -1.20 -11.69
C ASP A 69 -18.57 -2.43 -11.15
N GLY A 70 -18.40 -2.74 -9.86
CA GLY A 70 -19.02 -3.88 -9.18
C GLY A 70 -18.24 -5.17 -9.29
N THR A 71 -17.03 -5.17 -9.84
CA THR A 71 -16.14 -6.33 -9.87
C THR A 71 -15.70 -6.66 -8.46
N VAL A 72 -15.85 -7.92 -8.06
CA VAL A 72 -15.51 -8.40 -6.72
C VAL A 72 -14.34 -9.37 -6.79
N ILE A 73 -13.33 -9.13 -5.95
CA ILE A 73 -12.22 -10.05 -5.68
C ILE A 73 -12.27 -10.46 -4.21
N ILE A 74 -12.21 -11.76 -3.92
CA ILE A 74 -12.13 -12.31 -2.56
C ILE A 74 -10.84 -13.11 -2.45
N ARG A 75 -10.02 -12.84 -1.44
CA ARG A 75 -8.77 -13.58 -1.17
C ARG A 75 -8.38 -13.57 0.30
#